data_AF-A0A364JSB1-F1
#
_entry.id   AF-A0A364JSB1-F1
#
_cell.length_a   1.000
_cell.length_b   1.000
_cell.length_c   1.000
_cell.angle_alpha   90.00
_cell.angle_beta   90.00
_cell.angle_gamma   90.00
#
_symmetry.space_group_name_H-M   'P 1'
#
loop_
_entity.id
_entity.type
_entity.pdbx_description
1 polymer ?
#
loop_
_entity_poly.entity_id
_entity_poly.type
_entity_poly.pdbx_seq_one_letter_code
_entity_poly.pdbx_strand_id
1 'polypeptide(L)' 'MSDDNTTPLTEDEDIKFLAEKTDLSPLQARELIARFGRDRNKLLEEAKKFKAES' A
#
# COMPACT_ATOMS: atom_id res chain seq x y z
N MET A 1 1.36 7.75 24.08
CA MET A 1 2.12 6.57 23.63
C MET A 1 1.92 6.49 22.14
N SER A 2 3.01 6.45 21.38
CA SER A 2 2.95 6.35 19.92
C SER A 2 2.50 4.93 19.57
N ASP A 3 1.27 4.79 19.10
CA ASP A 3 0.75 3.52 18.61
C ASP A 3 1.50 3.14 17.33
N ASP A 4 2.65 2.50 17.50
CA ASP A 4 3.32 1.72 16.47
C ASP A 4 2.41 0.52 16.18
N ASN A 5 1.39 0.74 15.37
CA ASN A 5 0.53 -0.30 14.84
C ASN A 5 1.33 -1.03 13.77
N THR A 6 2.30 -1.84 14.21
CA THR A 6 3.01 -2.82 13.38
C THR A 6 2.06 -3.98 13.09
N THR A 7 0.89 -3.71 12.47
CA THR A 7 0.17 -4.77 11.76
C THR A 7 1.16 -5.37 10.77
N PRO A 8 1.44 -6.68 10.85
CA PRO A 8 2.32 -7.31 9.89
C PRO A 8 1.83 -6.99 8.48
N LEU A 9 2.76 -6.72 7.56
CA LEU A 9 2.49 -6.43 6.15
C LEU A 9 1.49 -7.43 5.50
N THR A 10 1.44 -8.65 6.04
CA THR A 10 0.60 -9.76 5.62
C THR A 10 -0.82 -9.74 6.20
N GLU A 11 -1.07 -8.99 7.28
CA GLU A 11 -2.38 -8.87 7.94
C GLU A 11 -3.14 -7.60 7.53
N ASP A 12 -2.47 -6.62 6.92
CA ASP A 12 -3.14 -5.41 6.45
C ASP A 12 -3.88 -5.69 5.12
N GLU A 13 -5.21 -5.76 5.19
CA GLU A 13 -6.06 -6.05 4.03
C GLU A 13 -5.84 -5.07 2.89
N ASP A 14 -5.51 -3.81 3.17
CA ASP A 14 -5.27 -2.79 2.16
C ASP A 14 -3.94 -3.04 1.42
N ILE A 15 -2.90 -3.51 2.13
CA ILE A 15 -1.62 -3.91 1.52
C ILE A 15 -1.84 -5.10 0.61
N LYS A 16 -2.55 -6.12 1.09
CA LYS A 16 -2.82 -7.33 0.31
C LYS A 16 -3.69 -7.02 -0.90
N PHE A 17 -4.73 -6.21 -0.72
CA PHE A 17 -5.56 -5.72 -1.81
C PHE A 17 -4.74 -4.97 -2.86
N LEU A 18 -3.85 -4.07 -2.44
CA LEU A 18 -2.97 -3.38 -3.38
C LEU A 18 -2.04 -4.35 -4.09
N ALA A 19 -1.37 -5.25 -3.38
CA ALA A 19 -0.45 -6.21 -3.99
C ALA A 19 -1.15 -7.22 -4.92
N GLU A 20 -2.45 -7.51 -4.71
CA GLU A 20 -3.24 -8.38 -5.59
C GLU A 20 -3.86 -7.61 -6.78
N LYS A 21 -4.29 -6.37 -6.57
CA LYS A 21 -4.96 -5.55 -7.59
C LYS A 21 -3.98 -4.74 -8.44
N THR A 22 -2.77 -4.57 -7.94
CA THR A 22 -1.67 -3.83 -8.56
C THR A 22 -0.45 -4.74 -8.52
N ASP A 23 0.44 -4.60 -9.50
CA ASP A 23 1.65 -5.42 -9.65
C ASP A 23 2.75 -5.02 -8.64
N LEU A 24 2.35 -4.58 -7.45
CA LEU A 24 3.25 -4.06 -6.41
C LEU A 24 3.59 -5.14 -5.40
N SER A 25 4.80 -5.08 -4.86
CA SER A 25 5.18 -5.88 -3.70
C SER A 25 4.47 -5.38 -2.42
N PRO A 26 4.19 -6.24 -1.43
CA PRO A 26 3.58 -5.84 -0.16
C PRO A 26 4.32 -4.70 0.56
N LEU A 27 5.65 -4.65 0.41
CA LEU A 27 6.49 -3.55 0.90
C LEU A 27 6.14 -2.20 0.23
N GLN A 28 6.04 -2.18 -1.10
CA GLN A 28 5.70 -0.97 -1.87
C GLN A 28 4.26 -0.52 -1.57
N ALA A 29 3.33 -1.46 -1.44
CA ALA A 29 1.96 -1.19 -1.04
C ALA A 29 1.89 -0.54 0.36
N ARG A 30 2.69 -1.01 1.33
CA ARG A 30 2.81 -0.35 2.63
C ARG A 30 3.34 1.07 2.49
N GLU A 31 4.40 1.29 1.72
CA GLU A 31 4.97 2.62 1.53
C GLU A 31 3.95 3.58 0.90
N LEU A 32 3.15 3.11 -0.05
CA LEU A 32 2.03 3.86 -0.62
C LEU A 32 0.99 4.21 0.45
N ILE A 33 0.57 3.25 1.28
CA ILE A 33 -0.39 3.51 2.37
C ILE A 33 0.18 4.47 3.41
N ALA A 34 1.46 4.34 3.76
CA ALA A 34 2.13 5.23 4.69
C ALA A 34 2.25 6.66 4.12
N ARG A 35 2.41 6.80 2.80
CA ARG A 35 2.61 8.08 2.13
C ARG A 35 1.31 8.80 1.78
N PHE A 36 0.28 8.05 1.37
CA PHE A 36 -0.97 8.61 0.85
C PHE A 36 -2.19 8.33 1.75
N GLY A 37 -2.05 7.48 2.77
CA GLY A 37 -3.13 7.03 3.66
C GLY A 37 -3.84 5.78 3.15
N ARG A 38 -4.88 5.34 3.87
CA ARG A 38 -5.69 4.14 3.55
C ARG A 38 -6.83 4.42 2.55
N ASP A 39 -6.59 5.27 1.56
CA ASP A 39 -7.61 5.60 0.56
C ASP A 39 -7.47 4.70 -0.67
N ARG A 40 -8.26 3.62 -0.73
CA ARG A 40 -8.13 2.55 -1.74
C ARG A 40 -8.13 3.07 -3.18
N ASN A 41 -8.98 4.05 -3.52
CA ASN A 41 -9.03 4.59 -4.87
C ASN A 41 -7.73 5.33 -5.21
N LYS A 42 -7.27 6.19 -4.29
CA LYS A 42 -6.03 6.95 -4.47
C LYS A 42 -4.82 6.02 -4.53
N LEU A 43 -4.77 5.01 -3.67
CA LEU A 43 -3.71 4.02 -3.65
C LEU A 43 -3.63 3.23 -4.95
N LEU A 44 -4.77 2.87 -5.57
CA LEU A 44 -4.79 2.22 -6.88
C LEU A 44 -4.27 3.13 -8.00
N GLU A 45 -4.62 4.42 -7.98
CA GLU A 45 -4.13 5.38 -8.96
C GLU A 45 -2.62 5.61 -8.82
N GLU A 46 -2.16 5.84 -7.59
CA GLU A 46 -0.75 6.06 -7.31
C GLU A 46 0.07 4.79 -7.55
N ALA A 47 -0.46 3.60 -7.26
CA ALA A 47 0.19 2.33 -7.56
C ALA A 47 0.41 2.13 -9.08
N LYS A 48 -0.56 2.55 -9.91
CA LYS A 48 -0.40 2.53 -11.38
C LYS A 48 0.67 3.49 -11.85
N LYS A 49 0.73 4.70 -11.29
CA LYS A 49 1.77 5.69 -11.60
C LYS A 49 3.16 5.24 -11.16
N PHE A 50 3.24 4.65 -9.97
CA PHE A 50 4.48 4.14 -9.39
C PHE A 50 5.13 3.05 -10.25
N LYS A 51 4.32 2.18 -10.89
CA LYS A 51 4.82 1.21 -11.88
C LYS A 51 5.29 1.88 -13.19
N ALA A 52 4.63 2.96 -13.60
CA ALA A 52 4.92 3.64 -14.87
C ALA A 52 6.20 4.49 -14.85
N GLU A 53 6.71 4.83 -13.66
CA GLU A 53 7.97 5.57 -13.47
C GLU A 53 9.20 4.67 -13.26
N SER A 54 9.04 3.34 -13.37
CA SER A 54 10.12 2.36 -13.15
C SER A 54 10.53 1.60 -14.41
#